data_AF-A0A934MKT7-F1
#
_entry.id   AF-A0A934MKT7-F1
#
_cell.length_a   1.000
_cell.length_b   1.000
_cell.length_c   1.000
_cell.angle_alpha   90.00
_cell.angle_beta   90.00
_cell.angle_gamma   90.00
#
_symmetry.space_group_name_H-M   'P 1'
#
loop_
_entity.id
_entity.type
_entity.pdbx_description
1 polymer ?
#
loop_
_entity_poly.entity_id
_entity_poly.type
_entity_poly.pdbx_seq_one_letter_code
_entity_poly.pdbx_strand_id
1 'polypeptide(L)' 'MATRRIDFGTLTIKDYAIGVVYVVLATFVVTGAEMVFGFTLPSLVASAVGAAIGVAAWFVFLWKRNS' A
#
# COMPACT_ATOMS: atom_id res chain seq x y z
N MET A 1 23.38 -4.68 7.80
CA MET A 1 22.02 -4.10 7.76
C MET A 1 21.28 -4.64 8.97
N ALA A 2 20.99 -3.82 9.98
CA ALA A 2 20.24 -4.26 11.14
C ALA A 2 18.84 -4.67 10.68
N THR A 3 18.46 -5.93 10.90
CA THR A 3 17.14 -6.47 10.60
C THR A 3 16.12 -5.77 11.50
N ARG A 4 15.65 -4.59 11.09
CA ARG A 4 14.57 -3.87 11.78
C ARG A 4 13.28 -4.66 11.55
N ARG A 5 12.90 -5.49 12.53
CA ARG A 5 11.63 -6.20 12.52
C ARG A 5 10.51 -5.22 12.84
N ILE A 6 9.42 -5.27 12.08
CA ILE A 6 8.19 -4.55 12.40
C ILE A 6 7.52 -5.33 13.52
N ASP A 7 7.31 -4.70 14.67
CA ASP A 7 6.56 -5.29 15.77
C ASP A 7 5.06 -4.98 15.59
N PHE A 8 4.35 -5.91 14.99
CA PHE A 8 2.90 -5.79 14.77
C PHE A 8 2.09 -5.72 16.08
N GLY A 9 2.64 -6.18 17.21
CA GLY A 9 1.98 -6.10 18.52
C GLY A 9 1.89 -4.69 19.09
N THR A 10 2.70 -3.76 18.57
CA THR A 10 2.74 -2.35 19.02
C THR A 10 1.98 -1.39 18.10
N LEU A 11 1.38 -1.89 17.03
CA LEU A 11 0.64 -1.06 16.08
C LEU A 11 -0.64 -0.53 16.70
N THR A 12 -0.85 0.76 16.56
CA THR A 12 -2.09 1.41 17.01
C THR A 12 -3.15 1.33 15.91
N ILE A 13 -4.43 1.52 16.26
CA ILE A 13 -5.53 1.61 15.30
C ILE A 13 -5.26 2.67 14.21
N LYS A 14 -4.57 3.76 14.56
CA LYS A 14 -4.19 4.81 13.61
C LYS A 14 -3.25 4.28 12.52
N ASP A 15 -2.36 3.36 12.87
CA ASP A 15 -1.41 2.79 11.91
C ASP A 15 -2.07 1.90 10.87
N TYR A 16 -3.08 1.14 11.30
CA TYR A 16 -3.92 0.37 10.39
C TYR A 16 -4.77 1.27 9.50
N ALA A 17 -5.33 2.36 10.04
CA ALA A 17 -6.09 3.33 9.25
C ALA A 17 -5.22 3.96 8.15
N ILE A 18 -3.96 4.29 8.45
CA ILE A 18 -2.98 4.78 7.46
C ILE A 18 -2.72 3.72 6.39
N GLY A 19 -2.62 2.45 6.76
CA GLY A 19 -2.50 1.35 5.79
C GLY A 19 -3.67 1.27 4.81
N VAL A 20 -4.90 1.43 5.30
CA VAL A 20 -6.10 1.48 4.45
C VAL A 20 -6.02 2.68 3.49
N VAL A 21 -5.59 3.85 3.95
CA VAL A 21 -5.42 5.03 3.10
C VAL A 21 -4.40 4.75 1.97
N TYR A 22 -3.28 4.11 2.27
CA TYR A 22 -2.30 3.75 1.24
C TYR A 22 -2.87 2.77 0.20
N VAL A 23 -3.67 1.79 0.62
CA VAL A 23 -4.34 0.86 -0.29
C VAL A 23 -5.32 1.57 -1.21
N VAL A 24 -6.16 2.46 -0.67
CA VAL A 24 -7.11 3.22 -1.48
C VAL A 24 -6.37 4.12 -2.48
N LEU A 25 -5.35 4.86 -2.02
CA LEU A 25 -4.54 5.71 -2.90
C LEU A 25 -3.83 4.91 -3.99
N ALA A 26 -3.28 3.74 -3.66
CA ALA A 26 -2.61 2.89 -4.64
C ALA A 26 -3.57 2.39 -5.71
N THR A 27 -4.80 2.02 -5.36
CA THR A 27 -5.84 1.67 -6.34
C THR A 27 -6.15 2.86 -7.26
N PHE A 28 -6.27 4.08 -6.73
CA PHE A 28 -6.45 5.28 -7.55
C PHE A 28 -5.27 5.51 -8.51
N VAL A 29 -4.03 5.26 -8.07
CA VAL A 29 -2.84 5.37 -8.93
C VAL A 29 -2.89 4.34 -10.05
N VAL A 30 -3.30 3.09 -9.77
CA VAL A 30 -3.46 2.05 -10.80
C VAL A 30 -4.51 2.45 -11.83
N THR A 31 -5.69 2.91 -11.39
CA THR A 31 -6.74 3.37 -12.30
C THR A 31 -6.31 4.60 -13.09
N GLY A 32 -5.58 5.54 -12.48
CA GLY A 32 -4.99 6.67 -13.20
C GLY A 32 -3.97 6.23 -14.25
N ALA A 33 -3.16 5.22 -13.95
CA ALA A 33 -2.21 4.65 -14.91
C ALA A 33 -2.93 3.98 -16.11
N GLU A 34 -4.01 3.25 -15.87
CA GLU A 34 -4.85 2.68 -16.95
C GLU A 34 -5.34 3.77 -17.92
N MET A 35 -5.80 4.91 -17.38
CA MET A 35 -6.27 6.05 -18.18
C MET A 35 -5.14 6.73 -18.97
N VAL A 36 -3.95 6.87 -18.38
CA VAL A 36 -2.81 7.58 -18.99
C VAL A 36 -2.12 6.73 -20.05
N PHE A 37 -1.95 5.43 -19.80
CA PHE A 37 -1.20 4.53 -20.68
C PHE A 37 -2.10 3.74 -21.64
N GLY A 38 -3.42 3.88 -21.54
CA GLY A 38 -4.38 3.30 -22.48
C GLY A 38 -4.49 1.77 -22.41
N PHE A 39 -4.17 1.17 -21.28
CA PHE A 39 -4.38 -0.26 -21.03
C PHE A 39 -5.50 -0.47 -20.01
N THR A 40 -6.14 -1.64 -20.05
CA THR A 40 -7.16 -2.05 -19.09
C THR A 40 -6.78 -3.39 -18.48
N LEU A 41 -6.73 -3.43 -17.16
CA LEU A 41 -6.61 -4.65 -16.40
C LEU A 41 -8.02 -5.17 -16.08
N PRO A 42 -8.21 -6.50 -15.99
CA PRO A 42 -9.41 -7.04 -15.37
C PRO A 42 -9.58 -6.44 -13.96
N SER A 43 -10.81 -6.12 -13.56
CA SER A 43 -11.09 -5.41 -12.31
C SER A 43 -10.47 -6.08 -11.07
N LEU A 44 -10.46 -7.41 -11.03
CA LEU A 44 -9.82 -8.18 -9.98
C LEU A 44 -8.29 -7.99 -9.96
N VAL A 45 -7.67 -7.94 -11.14
CA VAL A 45 -6.22 -7.74 -11.29
C VAL A 45 -5.85 -6.32 -10.90
N ALA A 46 -6.59 -5.30 -11.37
CA ALA A 46 -6.38 -3.91 -10.98
C ALA A 46 -6.47 -3.73 -9.46
N SER A 47 -7.49 -4.33 -8.83
CA SER A 47 -7.68 -4.28 -7.38
C SER A 47 -6.55 -5.02 -6.63
N ALA A 48 -6.10 -6.17 -7.13
CA ALA A 48 -5.01 -6.92 -6.50
C ALA A 48 -3.68 -6.16 -6.59
N VAL A 49 -3.41 -5.52 -7.73
CA VAL A 49 -2.21 -4.69 -7.93
C VAL A 49 -2.26 -3.46 -7.02
N GLY A 50 -3.39 -2.76 -6.96
CA GLY A 50 -3.58 -1.62 -6.06
C GLY A 50 -3.38 -2.02 -4.59
N ALA A 51 -3.97 -3.13 -4.16
CA ALA A 51 -3.77 -3.66 -2.82
C ALA A 51 -2.30 -4.02 -2.53
N ALA A 52 -1.63 -4.72 -3.45
CA ALA A 52 -0.22 -5.09 -3.28
C ALA A 52 0.69 -3.86 -3.15
N ILE A 53 0.50 -2.85 -4.01
CA ILE A 53 1.26 -1.59 -3.96
C ILE A 53 0.97 -0.84 -2.65
N GLY A 54 -0.29 -0.72 -2.25
CA GLY A 54 -0.66 -0.01 -1.04
C GLY A 54 -0.17 -0.68 0.23
N VAL A 55 -0.23 -2.01 0.30
CA VAL A 55 0.36 -2.77 1.41
C VAL A 55 1.87 -2.57 1.44
N ALA A 56 2.56 -2.68 0.31
CA ALA A 56 4.01 -2.43 0.24
C ALA A 56 4.37 -1.00 0.71
N ALA A 57 3.60 0.01 0.31
CA ALA A 57 3.79 1.40 0.73
C ALA A 57 3.57 1.57 2.25
N TRP A 58 2.56 0.91 2.80
CA TRP A 58 2.30 0.90 4.25
C TRP A 58 3.46 0.25 5.03
N PHE A 59 4.00 -0.87 4.54
CA PHE A 59 5.18 -1.50 5.13
C PHE A 59 6.39 -0.56 5.16
N VAL A 60 6.64 0.17 4.07
CA VAL A 60 7.71 1.18 4.01
C VAL A 60 7.46 2.32 5.00
N PHE A 61 6.22 2.78 5.13
CA PHE A 61 5.83 3.78 6.13
C PHE A 61 6.12 3.31 7.56
N LEU A 62 5.72 2.08 7.91
CA LEU A 62 5.99 1.50 9.24
C LEU A 62 7.48 1.39 9.52
N TRP A 63 8.28 0.98 8.52
CA TRP A 63 9.73 0.92 8.64
C TRP A 63 10.39 2.27 8.87
N LYS A 64 9.90 3.34 8.22
CA LYS A 64 10.40 4.70 8.43
C LYS A 64 9.99 5.25 9.80
N ARG A 65 8.78 4.93 10.28
CA ARG A 65 8.29 5.37 11.60
C ARG A 65 9.09 4.76 12.75
N ASN A 66 9.54 3.51 12.61
CA ASN A 66 10.33 2.81 13.62
C ASN A 66 11.84 3.14 13.55
N SER A 67 12.21 4.23 12.86
CA SER A 67 13.58 4.76 12.74
C SER A 67 13.75 6.05 13.53
#